data_AF-A0A8S4GYC3-F1
#
_entry.id   AF-A0A8S4GYC3-F1
#
_cell.length_a   1.000
_cell.length_b   1.000
_cell.length_c   1.000
_cell.angle_alpha   90.00
_cell.angle_beta   90.00
_cell.angle_gamma   90.00
#
_symmetry.space_group_name_H-M   'P 1'
#
loop_
_entity.id
_entity.type
_entity.pdbx_description
1 polymer ?
#
loop_
_entity_poly.entity_id
_entity_poly.type
_entity_poly.pdbx_seq_one_letter_code
_entity_poly.pdbx_strand_id
1 'polypeptide(L)'
;MVQAVRAVLLGLVCLCLAVGAAADEATKKLRVAFVPLPIKTHVDAVGPLVDYFTEAYGTKYNVSCLAPEHLLPACTGDPAAVNLTALPAPRSFQPGNATLEDMAANLTDPLHVGKENVSAAEDLFRRMNTATFSGLVETFGAPNDTSWTRPELVVCDYASAGCIDFCEAARIVHAVVLVSRTRVMAAAAALSGPAAAMGVPVWEPPSVPPLLHNTSSFARRMVRPIERALHRYRARSAASRARNAVTRNALGLRPAPSVVGPLPGLNPLVLVTSAPGVEVVTSTAPNVIDVGPLLPVAPKPVPPEPKNSSTYPSEFFTADVIPLGWRLAGRTKGFHDGVLLITAGAKTPMTAGELDSLISSLAELEFGKFVWKLPEKYWPVLPRPWPRNTIIVPDVDEEAVLRHNLTWGLIAHGSSEDVVQALAHDVALLALPVGPDHAVNAQLVQNKGWGVNLRRPDGTLHWEDIAEKIKGFNRNKTATAIVREKVRRTLRASGGTRRAAELLALEADLGGDYFTPAFPATPWWDRIEADIVAAWVVMAGVLGVVARAALRRGLAFAVGRRKQKRS
;
A
#
# COMPACT_ATOMS: atom_id res chain seq x y z
N MET A 1 -30.78 -6.14 -63.54
CA MET A 1 -30.65 -7.51 -62.98
C MET A 1 -29.21 -7.82 -62.54
N VAL A 2 -28.20 -7.77 -63.41
CA VAL A 2 -26.78 -8.05 -63.06
C VAL A 2 -26.25 -7.19 -61.91
N GLN A 3 -26.55 -5.88 -61.90
CA GLN A 3 -26.12 -4.98 -60.81
C GLN A 3 -26.80 -5.29 -59.46
N ALA A 4 -28.07 -5.71 -59.48
CA ALA A 4 -28.80 -6.09 -58.27
C ALA A 4 -28.24 -7.40 -57.67
N VAL A 5 -27.93 -8.38 -58.52
CA VAL A 5 -27.27 -9.64 -58.10
C VAL A 5 -25.88 -9.36 -57.50
N ARG A 6 -25.11 -8.45 -58.11
CA ARG A 6 -23.78 -8.06 -57.59
C ARG A 6 -23.87 -7.37 -56.22
N ALA A 7 -24.86 -6.51 -56.00
CA ALA A 7 -25.06 -5.84 -54.72
C ALA A 7 -25.46 -6.83 -53.61
N VAL A 8 -26.34 -7.80 -53.90
CA VAL A 8 -26.73 -8.85 -52.95
C VAL A 8 -25.55 -9.76 -52.61
N LEU A 9 -24.76 -10.16 -53.60
CA LEU A 9 -23.56 -10.97 -53.36
C LEU A 9 -22.50 -10.22 -52.53
N LEU A 10 -22.27 -8.93 -52.79
CA LEU A 10 -21.38 -8.12 -51.94
C LEU A 10 -21.91 -8.00 -50.51
N GLY A 11 -23.22 -7.80 -50.33
CA GLY A 11 -23.84 -7.76 -49.00
C GLY A 11 -23.69 -9.07 -48.23
N LEU A 12 -23.86 -10.22 -48.90
CA LEU A 12 -23.66 -11.54 -48.31
C LEU A 12 -22.19 -11.82 -47.99
N VAL A 13 -21.25 -11.40 -48.84
CA VAL A 13 -19.81 -11.53 -48.56
C VAL A 13 -19.41 -10.66 -47.37
N CYS A 14 -19.86 -9.40 -47.31
CA CYS A 14 -19.63 -8.53 -46.15
C CYS A 14 -20.25 -9.11 -44.87
N LEU A 15 -21.45 -9.69 -44.95
CA LEU A 15 -22.10 -10.35 -43.81
C LEU A 15 -21.32 -11.60 -43.37
N CYS A 16 -20.89 -12.46 -44.29
CA CYS A 16 -20.08 -13.64 -43.97
C CYS A 16 -18.71 -13.26 -43.40
N LEU A 17 -18.07 -12.20 -43.89
CA LEU A 17 -16.84 -11.67 -43.34
C LEU A 17 -17.05 -11.06 -41.95
N ALA A 18 -18.17 -10.35 -41.72
CA ALA A 18 -18.51 -9.80 -40.42
C ALA A 18 -18.85 -10.89 -39.40
N VAL A 19 -19.60 -11.94 -39.80
CA VAL A 19 -19.93 -13.09 -38.95
C VAL A 19 -18.69 -13.95 -38.70
N GLY A 20 -17.82 -14.15 -39.69
CA GLY A 20 -16.54 -14.84 -39.53
C GLY A 20 -15.59 -14.09 -38.61
N ALA A 21 -15.43 -12.79 -38.80
CA ALA A 21 -14.64 -11.93 -37.92
C ALA A 21 -15.21 -11.90 -36.50
N ALA A 22 -16.54 -11.81 -36.33
CA ALA A 22 -17.18 -11.86 -35.03
C ALA A 22 -17.05 -13.25 -34.35
N ALA A 23 -17.02 -14.34 -35.12
CA ALA A 23 -16.82 -15.70 -34.60
C ALA A 23 -15.37 -15.94 -34.16
N ASP A 24 -14.38 -15.46 -34.95
CA ASP A 24 -12.97 -15.51 -34.56
C ASP A 24 -12.71 -14.58 -33.35
N GLU A 25 -13.32 -13.41 -33.31
CA GLU A 25 -13.23 -12.45 -32.20
C GLU A 25 -13.90 -12.98 -30.93
N ALA A 26 -14.98 -13.76 -31.04
CA ALA A 26 -15.65 -14.40 -29.90
C ALA A 26 -14.80 -15.47 -29.21
N THR A 27 -13.75 -16.00 -29.86
CA THR A 27 -12.84 -16.99 -29.25
C THR A 27 -11.56 -16.39 -28.69
N LYS A 28 -11.24 -15.13 -29.04
CA LYS A 28 -10.02 -14.48 -28.59
C LYS A 28 -10.19 -13.97 -27.17
N LYS A 29 -9.56 -14.66 -26.22
CA LYS A 29 -9.46 -14.18 -24.85
C LYS A 29 -8.74 -12.84 -24.80
N LEU A 30 -9.33 -11.88 -24.09
CA LEU A 30 -8.67 -10.62 -23.75
C LEU A 30 -7.49 -10.92 -22.82
N ARG A 31 -6.46 -10.09 -22.80
CA ARG A 31 -5.21 -10.33 -22.06
C ARG A 31 -5.05 -9.33 -20.94
N VAL A 32 -4.83 -9.86 -19.75
CA VAL A 32 -4.63 -9.09 -18.53
C VAL A 32 -3.27 -9.45 -17.96
N ALA A 33 -2.41 -8.46 -17.78
CA ALA A 33 -1.06 -8.65 -17.26
C ALA A 33 -0.91 -8.00 -15.88
N PHE A 34 -0.52 -8.78 -14.87
CA PHE A 34 -0.19 -8.30 -13.54
C PHE A 34 1.31 -8.06 -13.42
N VAL A 35 1.69 -6.88 -12.94
CA VAL A 35 3.09 -6.45 -12.82
C VAL A 35 3.32 -5.94 -11.39
N PRO A 36 3.47 -6.85 -10.41
CA PRO A 36 3.81 -6.47 -9.05
C PRO A 36 5.18 -5.76 -8.99
N LEU A 37 5.44 -5.02 -7.92
CA LEU A 37 6.79 -4.54 -7.64
C LEU A 37 7.71 -5.76 -7.43
N PRO A 38 8.97 -5.77 -7.91
CA PRO A 38 9.88 -6.91 -7.80
C PRO A 38 10.45 -7.08 -6.37
N ILE A 39 9.58 -7.08 -5.38
CA ILE A 39 9.86 -7.30 -3.96
C ILE A 39 8.85 -8.33 -3.48
N LYS A 40 9.30 -9.37 -2.76
CA LYS A 40 8.46 -10.49 -2.35
C LYS A 40 7.15 -10.06 -1.69
N THR A 41 7.18 -9.07 -0.80
CA THR A 41 6.00 -8.55 -0.09
C THR A 41 4.90 -8.04 -1.03
N HIS A 42 5.28 -7.38 -2.13
CA HIS A 42 4.33 -6.88 -3.12
C HIS A 42 3.81 -7.99 -4.03
N VAL A 43 4.67 -8.96 -4.38
CA VAL A 43 4.26 -10.13 -5.15
C VAL A 43 3.27 -10.97 -4.36
N ASP A 44 3.58 -11.28 -3.10
CA ASP A 44 2.71 -12.02 -2.18
C ASP A 44 1.35 -11.31 -2.00
N ALA A 45 1.32 -9.98 -1.95
CA ALA A 45 0.09 -9.21 -1.80
C ALA A 45 -0.79 -9.21 -3.06
N VAL A 46 -0.19 -9.29 -4.24
CA VAL A 46 -0.91 -9.32 -5.52
C VAL A 46 -1.31 -10.75 -5.91
N GLY A 47 -0.59 -11.77 -5.47
CA GLY A 47 -0.84 -13.18 -5.79
C GLY A 47 -2.29 -13.64 -5.60
N PRO A 48 -2.93 -13.39 -4.44
CA PRO A 48 -4.34 -13.74 -4.23
C PRO A 48 -5.30 -13.13 -5.27
N LEU A 49 -4.98 -11.91 -5.75
CA LEU A 49 -5.76 -11.24 -6.79
C LEU A 49 -5.56 -11.90 -8.16
N VAL A 50 -4.35 -12.31 -8.49
CA VAL A 50 -4.05 -13.07 -9.72
C VAL A 50 -4.78 -14.41 -9.71
N ASP A 51 -4.70 -15.14 -8.61
CA ASP A 51 -5.36 -16.44 -8.42
C ASP A 51 -6.87 -16.32 -8.62
N TYR A 52 -7.51 -15.40 -7.89
CA TYR A 52 -8.95 -15.24 -7.97
C TYR A 52 -9.40 -14.72 -9.33
N PHE A 53 -8.65 -13.78 -9.94
CA PHE A 53 -9.00 -13.26 -11.27
C PHE A 53 -8.92 -14.37 -12.31
N THR A 54 -7.91 -15.23 -12.24
CA THR A 54 -7.72 -16.37 -13.12
C THR A 54 -8.81 -17.42 -12.91
N GLU A 55 -9.16 -17.74 -11.67
CA GLU A 55 -10.25 -18.67 -11.33
C GLU A 55 -11.60 -18.16 -11.84
N ALA A 56 -11.94 -16.90 -11.52
CA ALA A 56 -13.25 -16.33 -11.81
C ALA A 56 -13.43 -15.97 -13.30
N TYR A 57 -12.35 -15.58 -13.98
CA TYR A 57 -12.42 -15.00 -15.32
C TYR A 57 -11.47 -15.60 -16.36
N GLY A 58 -10.72 -16.66 -16.04
CA GLY A 58 -9.75 -17.29 -16.95
C GLY A 58 -10.37 -17.94 -18.20
N THR A 59 -11.69 -18.13 -18.26
CA THR A 59 -12.40 -18.51 -19.48
C THR A 59 -12.51 -17.35 -20.49
N LYS A 60 -12.54 -16.11 -19.99
CA LYS A 60 -12.67 -14.88 -20.78
C LYS A 60 -11.33 -14.19 -21.01
N TYR A 61 -10.44 -14.23 -20.03
CA TYR A 61 -9.13 -13.59 -20.10
C TYR A 61 -8.00 -14.61 -20.13
N ASN A 62 -6.94 -14.26 -20.85
CA ASN A 62 -5.64 -14.88 -20.74
C ASN A 62 -4.80 -14.05 -19.76
N VAL A 63 -4.46 -14.65 -18.62
CA VAL A 63 -3.86 -13.95 -17.50
C VAL A 63 -2.36 -14.21 -17.48
N SER A 64 -1.56 -13.15 -17.33
CA SER A 64 -0.12 -13.22 -17.18
C SER A 64 0.33 -12.54 -15.88
N CYS A 65 1.37 -13.08 -15.23
CA CYS A 65 2.09 -12.39 -14.14
C CYS A 65 3.54 -12.19 -14.54
N LEU A 66 4.02 -10.95 -14.43
CA LEU A 66 5.39 -10.57 -14.75
C LEU A 66 6.12 -10.20 -13.45
N ALA A 67 7.05 -11.06 -13.03
CA ALA A 67 7.87 -10.84 -11.83
C ALA A 67 9.29 -11.38 -12.07
N PRO A 68 10.30 -11.00 -11.25
CA PRO A 68 11.60 -11.66 -11.29
C PRO A 68 11.47 -13.18 -11.16
N GLU A 69 12.34 -13.93 -11.82
CA GLU A 69 12.25 -15.40 -11.89
C GLU A 69 12.11 -16.07 -10.52
N HIS A 70 12.91 -15.64 -9.53
CA HIS A 70 12.87 -16.16 -8.16
C HIS A 70 11.58 -15.83 -7.39
N LEU A 71 10.77 -14.89 -7.86
CA LEU A 71 9.48 -14.50 -7.27
C LEU A 71 8.28 -15.02 -8.07
N LEU A 72 8.46 -15.61 -9.25
CA LEU A 72 7.36 -16.15 -10.05
C LEU A 72 6.50 -17.18 -9.29
N PRO A 73 7.06 -18.08 -8.45
CA PRO A 73 6.23 -19.00 -7.66
C PRO A 73 5.29 -18.31 -6.66
N ALA A 74 5.56 -17.05 -6.29
CA ALA A 74 4.71 -16.26 -5.39
C ALA A 74 3.60 -15.49 -6.13
N CYS A 75 3.65 -15.39 -7.46
CA CYS A 75 2.62 -14.73 -8.27
C CYS A 75 1.27 -15.46 -8.25
N THR A 76 1.28 -16.78 -8.07
CA THR A 76 0.10 -17.63 -8.23
C THR A 76 0.25 -18.94 -7.46
N GLY A 77 -0.84 -19.42 -6.88
CA GLY A 77 -0.94 -20.76 -6.31
C GLY A 77 -1.19 -21.86 -7.34
N ASP A 78 -1.36 -21.51 -8.63
CA ASP A 78 -1.50 -22.43 -9.76
C ASP A 78 -0.73 -21.91 -11.00
N PRO A 79 0.54 -22.32 -11.18
CA PRO A 79 1.36 -21.86 -12.31
C PRO A 79 0.88 -22.42 -13.66
N ALA A 80 0.01 -23.44 -13.69
CA ALA A 80 -0.52 -23.96 -14.95
C ALA A 80 -1.66 -23.09 -15.50
N ALA A 81 -2.32 -22.31 -14.64
CA ALA A 81 -3.44 -21.45 -15.01
C ALA A 81 -3.02 -20.02 -15.42
N VAL A 82 -1.78 -19.63 -15.12
CA VAL A 82 -1.27 -18.26 -15.31
C VAL A 82 -0.01 -18.28 -16.16
N ASN A 83 0.07 -17.43 -17.19
CA ASN A 83 1.31 -17.28 -17.95
C ASN A 83 2.34 -16.50 -17.13
N LEU A 84 3.28 -17.23 -16.54
CA LEU A 84 4.38 -16.65 -15.79
C LEU A 84 5.49 -16.19 -16.75
N THR A 85 5.85 -14.92 -16.69
CA THR A 85 6.94 -14.36 -17.51
C THR A 85 7.98 -13.73 -16.59
N ALA A 86 9.21 -14.26 -16.66
CA ALA A 86 10.32 -13.72 -15.89
C ALA A 86 10.68 -12.33 -16.41
N LEU A 87 10.64 -11.33 -15.53
CA LEU A 87 11.27 -10.04 -15.81
C LEU A 87 12.80 -10.22 -15.74
N PRO A 88 13.55 -9.69 -16.70
CA PRO A 88 15.00 -9.72 -16.69
C PRO A 88 15.50 -9.11 -15.38
N ALA A 89 16.26 -9.89 -14.62
CA ALA A 89 17.00 -9.36 -13.49
C ALA A 89 18.01 -8.33 -14.06
N PRO A 90 18.04 -7.09 -13.57
CA PRO A 90 19.02 -6.14 -14.07
C PRO A 90 20.43 -6.72 -13.86
N ARG A 91 21.37 -6.44 -14.77
CA ARG A 91 22.72 -7.05 -14.71
C ARG A 91 23.46 -6.84 -13.38
N SER A 92 23.05 -5.86 -12.57
CA SER A 92 23.57 -5.64 -11.22
C SER A 92 23.09 -6.63 -10.16
N PHE A 93 22.13 -7.51 -10.48
CA PHE A 93 21.51 -8.49 -9.57
C PHE A 93 22.10 -9.89 -9.72
N GLN A 94 23.34 -10.00 -10.23
CA GLN A 94 24.04 -11.28 -10.20
C GLN A 94 24.27 -11.75 -8.75
N PRO A 95 24.22 -13.08 -8.50
CA PRO A 95 24.42 -13.65 -7.18
C PRO A 95 25.75 -13.17 -6.58
N GLY A 96 25.70 -12.47 -5.44
CA GLY A 96 26.86 -11.89 -4.76
C GLY A 96 26.76 -10.39 -4.45
N ASN A 97 25.84 -9.67 -5.10
CA ASN A 97 25.51 -8.29 -4.72
C ASN A 97 24.32 -8.24 -3.77
N ALA A 98 24.22 -7.18 -2.94
CA ALA A 98 23.05 -6.94 -2.10
C ALA A 98 21.77 -7.00 -2.94
N THR A 99 20.82 -7.86 -2.54
CA THR A 99 19.55 -8.03 -3.23
C THR A 99 18.68 -6.77 -3.10
N LEU A 100 17.63 -6.63 -3.92
CA LEU A 100 16.63 -5.55 -3.73
C LEU A 100 16.06 -5.58 -2.30
N GLU A 101 15.90 -6.77 -1.74
CA GLU A 101 15.40 -6.99 -0.39
C GLU A 101 16.43 -6.53 0.65
N ASP A 102 17.71 -6.81 0.47
CA ASP A 102 18.77 -6.30 1.35
C ASP A 102 18.86 -4.77 1.27
N MET A 103 18.78 -4.20 0.07
CA MET A 103 18.77 -2.74 -0.11
C MET A 103 17.52 -2.12 0.53
N ALA A 104 16.35 -2.71 0.34
CA ALA A 104 15.11 -2.25 0.95
C ALA A 104 15.16 -2.36 2.47
N ALA A 105 15.67 -3.48 3.00
CA ALA A 105 15.86 -3.70 4.43
C ALA A 105 16.84 -2.67 5.03
N ASN A 106 17.94 -2.38 4.35
CA ASN A 106 18.92 -1.38 4.79
C ASN A 106 18.36 0.06 4.78
N LEU A 107 17.38 0.35 3.93
CA LEU A 107 16.69 1.66 3.92
C LEU A 107 15.72 1.84 5.09
N THR A 108 15.37 0.75 5.80
CA THR A 108 14.44 0.82 6.94
C THR A 108 15.08 1.21 8.27
N ASP A 109 16.40 1.41 8.35
CA ASP A 109 17.03 1.92 9.58
C ASP A 109 16.61 3.38 9.83
N PRO A 110 15.74 3.64 10.82
CA PRO A 110 15.17 4.97 11.05
C PRO A 110 16.20 5.94 11.67
N LEU A 111 17.29 5.42 12.24
CA LEU A 111 18.30 6.22 12.94
C LEU A 111 19.32 6.84 11.98
N HIS A 112 19.35 6.40 10.72
CA HIS A 112 20.34 6.82 9.72
C HIS A 112 19.73 7.53 8.49
N VAL A 113 18.67 8.33 8.63
CA VAL A 113 18.15 9.18 7.53
C VAL A 113 19.10 10.34 7.21
N GLY A 114 20.32 10.00 6.78
CA GLY A 114 21.31 10.89 6.19
C GLY A 114 21.13 11.00 4.67
N LYS A 115 21.93 11.86 4.03
CA LYS A 115 21.95 12.01 2.57
C LYS A 115 22.23 10.69 1.83
N GLU A 116 22.97 9.79 2.46
CA GLU A 116 23.33 8.48 1.93
C GLU A 116 22.10 7.58 1.72
N ASN A 117 21.18 7.55 2.69
CA ASN A 117 19.93 6.77 2.57
C ASN A 117 19.01 7.30 1.47
N VAL A 118 18.97 8.61 1.25
CA VAL A 118 18.18 9.19 0.14
C VAL A 118 18.75 8.76 -1.21
N SER A 119 20.08 8.80 -1.37
CA SER A 119 20.74 8.35 -2.61
C SER A 119 20.56 6.84 -2.84
N ALA A 120 20.64 6.04 -1.78
CA ALA A 120 20.42 4.59 -1.87
C ALA A 120 18.96 4.26 -2.24
N ALA A 121 17.99 4.98 -1.68
CA ALA A 121 16.58 4.84 -2.04
C ALA A 121 16.34 5.24 -3.49
N GLU A 122 16.91 6.35 -3.95
CA GLU A 122 16.82 6.78 -5.35
C GLU A 122 17.41 5.75 -6.31
N ASP A 123 18.57 5.18 -5.98
CA ASP A 123 19.20 4.14 -6.79
C ASP A 123 18.35 2.85 -6.81
N LEU A 124 17.79 2.45 -5.66
CA LEU A 124 16.88 1.31 -5.56
C LEU A 124 15.66 1.51 -6.46
N PHE A 125 14.95 2.64 -6.32
CA PHE A 125 13.79 2.97 -7.16
C PHE A 125 14.15 3.05 -8.64
N ARG A 126 15.32 3.61 -8.97
CA ARG A 126 15.80 3.67 -10.34
C ARG A 126 15.95 2.27 -10.92
N ARG A 127 16.64 1.37 -10.21
CA ARG A 127 16.89 -0.01 -10.67
C ARG A 127 15.61 -0.80 -10.81
N MET A 128 14.68 -0.71 -9.86
CA MET A 128 13.38 -1.37 -9.95
C MET A 128 12.60 -0.88 -11.17
N ASN A 129 12.52 0.43 -11.38
CA ASN A 129 11.79 1.00 -12.51
C ASN A 129 12.42 0.63 -13.86
N THR A 130 13.75 0.64 -13.96
CA THR A 130 14.45 0.18 -15.17
C THR A 130 14.19 -1.31 -15.42
N ALA A 131 14.26 -2.15 -14.37
CA ALA A 131 14.01 -3.59 -14.48
C ALA A 131 12.62 -3.87 -15.05
N THR A 132 11.60 -3.27 -14.42
CA THR A 132 10.21 -3.47 -14.84
C THR A 132 9.97 -2.91 -16.24
N PHE A 133 10.48 -1.71 -16.54
CA PHE A 133 10.31 -1.12 -17.87
C PHE A 133 10.97 -1.97 -18.96
N SER A 134 12.24 -2.34 -18.80
CA SER A 134 12.96 -3.17 -19.76
C SER A 134 12.28 -4.53 -19.96
N GLY A 135 11.84 -5.17 -18.87
CA GLY A 135 11.14 -6.44 -18.96
C GLY A 135 9.78 -6.36 -19.66
N LEU A 136 9.06 -5.26 -19.49
CA LEU A 136 7.86 -5.00 -20.26
C LEU A 136 8.18 -4.80 -21.74
N VAL A 137 9.23 -4.04 -22.08
CA VAL A 137 9.66 -3.87 -23.47
C VAL A 137 10.12 -5.18 -24.11
N GLU A 138 10.75 -6.08 -23.36
CA GLU A 138 11.14 -7.40 -23.87
C GLU A 138 9.93 -8.32 -24.05
N THR A 139 8.99 -8.30 -23.11
CA THR A 139 7.79 -9.16 -23.13
C THR A 139 6.77 -8.70 -24.17
N PHE A 140 6.58 -7.40 -24.26
CA PHE A 140 5.53 -6.74 -25.02
C PHE A 140 6.10 -5.88 -26.15
N GLY A 141 7.37 -5.96 -26.50
CA GLY A 141 7.94 -5.10 -27.53
C GLY A 141 8.01 -3.61 -27.13
N ALA A 142 8.59 -2.81 -28.03
CA ALA A 142 8.69 -1.37 -27.79
C ALA A 142 7.30 -0.71 -27.82
N PRO A 143 7.05 0.34 -27.01
CA PRO A 143 5.74 1.02 -26.96
C PRO A 143 5.19 1.52 -28.31
N ASN A 144 6.09 1.82 -29.25
CA ASN A 144 5.77 2.30 -30.59
C ASN A 144 5.71 1.19 -31.65
N ASP A 145 6.08 -0.03 -31.28
CA ASP A 145 5.94 -1.19 -32.15
C ASP A 145 4.47 -1.62 -32.18
N THR A 146 3.97 -2.04 -33.34
CA THR A 146 2.59 -2.52 -33.52
C THR A 146 2.54 -4.01 -33.84
N SER A 147 3.69 -4.67 -33.97
CA SER A 147 3.82 -6.06 -34.36
C SER A 147 3.52 -7.07 -33.23
N TRP A 148 3.52 -6.60 -31.98
CA TRP A 148 3.32 -7.43 -30.81
C TRP A 148 1.86 -7.47 -30.37
N THR A 149 1.51 -8.55 -29.67
CA THR A 149 0.17 -8.75 -29.17
C THR A 149 -0.02 -7.86 -27.93
N ARG A 150 -0.86 -6.82 -28.02
CA ARG A 150 -1.06 -5.83 -26.94
C ARG A 150 -2.06 -6.20 -25.84
N PRO A 151 -1.70 -6.26 -24.54
CA PRO A 151 -2.67 -6.57 -23.50
C PRO A 151 -3.75 -5.48 -23.44
N GLU A 152 -4.96 -5.91 -23.16
CA GLU A 152 -6.13 -5.05 -23.04
C GLU A 152 -6.15 -4.36 -21.67
N LEU A 153 -5.55 -4.97 -20.64
CA LEU A 153 -5.32 -4.34 -19.33
C LEU A 153 -3.96 -4.73 -18.74
N VAL A 154 -3.26 -3.74 -18.17
CA VAL A 154 -2.08 -3.97 -17.32
C VAL A 154 -2.36 -3.51 -15.90
N VAL A 155 -2.18 -4.39 -14.92
CA VAL A 155 -2.34 -4.10 -13.50
C VAL A 155 -0.97 -3.85 -12.90
N CYS A 156 -0.62 -2.58 -12.70
CA CYS A 156 0.66 -2.17 -12.15
C CYS A 156 0.58 -2.04 -10.62
N ASP A 157 1.62 -2.45 -9.91
CA ASP A 157 1.84 -1.97 -8.54
C ASP A 157 2.08 -0.45 -8.55
N TYR A 158 1.53 0.26 -7.56
CA TYR A 158 1.71 1.70 -7.41
C TYR A 158 3.18 2.14 -7.40
N ALA A 159 4.05 1.37 -6.75
CA ALA A 159 5.48 1.66 -6.67
C ALA A 159 6.24 1.33 -7.97
N SER A 160 5.61 0.63 -8.92
CA SER A 160 6.18 0.25 -10.21
C SER A 160 5.99 1.35 -11.26
N ALA A 161 6.68 2.47 -11.08
CA ALA A 161 6.55 3.62 -11.98
C ALA A 161 6.98 3.28 -13.42
N GLY A 162 7.93 2.36 -13.60
CA GLY A 162 8.31 1.83 -14.91
C GLY A 162 7.16 1.14 -15.64
N CYS A 163 6.31 0.40 -14.93
CA CYS A 163 5.09 -0.21 -15.49
C CYS A 163 4.11 0.85 -15.98
N ILE A 164 3.88 1.87 -15.16
CA ILE A 164 2.93 2.94 -15.49
C ILE A 164 3.44 3.77 -16.67
N ASP A 165 4.73 4.12 -16.67
CA ASP A 165 5.36 4.87 -17.77
C ASP A 165 5.32 4.07 -19.09
N PHE A 166 5.52 2.75 -19.04
CA PHE A 166 5.35 1.87 -20.20
C PHE A 166 3.92 1.91 -20.74
N CYS A 167 2.92 1.77 -19.85
CA CYS A 167 1.51 1.79 -20.25
C CYS A 167 1.11 3.15 -20.85
N GLU A 168 1.58 4.26 -20.28
CA GLU A 168 1.34 5.60 -20.83
C GLU A 168 1.95 5.76 -22.23
N ALA A 169 3.21 5.34 -22.42
CA ALA A 169 3.89 5.40 -23.71
C ALA A 169 3.22 4.52 -24.77
N ALA A 170 2.82 3.31 -24.41
CA ALA A 170 2.16 2.35 -25.29
C ALA A 170 0.64 2.60 -25.43
N ARG A 171 0.11 3.61 -24.72
CA ARG A 171 -1.31 3.96 -24.58
C ARG A 171 -2.19 2.83 -24.03
N ILE A 172 -1.62 1.87 -23.32
CA ILE A 172 -2.33 0.70 -22.78
C ILE A 172 -3.18 1.12 -21.59
N VAL A 173 -4.40 0.60 -21.52
CA VAL A 173 -5.27 0.75 -20.36
C VAL A 173 -4.60 0.07 -19.18
N HIS A 174 -4.49 0.77 -18.05
CA HIS A 174 -3.85 0.23 -16.88
C HIS A 174 -4.61 0.60 -15.62
N ALA A 175 -4.62 -0.35 -14.68
CA ALA A 175 -5.08 -0.15 -13.32
C ALA A 175 -3.87 -0.16 -12.38
N VAL A 176 -4.01 0.53 -11.25
CA VAL A 176 -2.94 0.62 -10.25
C VAL A 176 -3.39 -0.01 -8.95
N VAL A 177 -2.61 -0.92 -8.39
CA VAL A 177 -2.86 -1.52 -7.08
C VAL A 177 -1.91 -0.90 -6.06
N LEU A 178 -2.47 -0.25 -5.05
CA LEU A 178 -1.74 0.29 -3.91
C LEU A 178 -1.72 -0.75 -2.80
N VAL A 179 -0.61 -1.50 -2.71
CA VAL A 179 -0.40 -2.54 -1.69
C VAL A 179 -0.16 -1.96 -0.28
N SER A 180 0.33 -0.71 -0.17
CA SER A 180 0.61 -0.07 1.13
C SER A 180 -0.63 0.58 1.77
N ARG A 181 -0.85 0.32 3.07
CA ARG A 181 -2.07 0.71 3.80
C ARG A 181 -1.94 1.95 4.63
N THR A 182 -1.65 3.05 3.96
CA THR A 182 -2.17 4.28 4.50
C THR A 182 -2.65 5.11 3.35
N ARG A 183 -3.94 5.40 3.29
CA ARG A 183 -4.45 6.67 2.74
C ARG A 183 -3.68 7.85 3.30
N VAL A 184 -2.97 7.74 4.44
CA VAL A 184 -1.99 8.73 4.92
C VAL A 184 -0.68 8.72 4.13
N MET A 185 -0.15 7.60 3.62
CA MET A 185 0.98 7.57 2.67
C MET A 185 0.52 7.81 1.23
N ALA A 186 -0.62 7.31 0.80
CA ALA A 186 -1.24 7.63 -0.47
C ALA A 186 -1.66 9.10 -0.50
N ALA A 187 -2.22 9.63 0.60
CA ALA A 187 -2.37 11.07 0.78
C ALA A 187 -1.03 11.72 0.98
N ALA A 188 -0.02 11.22 1.69
CA ALA A 188 1.28 11.91 1.74
C ALA A 188 1.96 11.97 0.37
N ALA A 189 1.76 10.95 -0.47
CA ALA A 189 2.18 10.85 -1.87
C ALA A 189 1.31 11.74 -2.78
N ALA A 190 0.00 11.84 -2.54
CA ALA A 190 -0.93 12.72 -3.26
C ALA A 190 -0.88 14.20 -2.78
N LEU A 191 -0.54 14.43 -1.51
CA LEU A 191 -0.22 15.69 -0.83
C LEU A 191 1.17 16.17 -1.22
N SER A 192 2.02 15.25 -1.71
CA SER A 192 3.20 15.60 -2.50
C SER A 192 2.88 15.83 -3.99
N GLY A 193 1.61 15.86 -4.38
CA GLY A 193 1.12 16.25 -5.72
C GLY A 193 0.24 17.51 -5.74
N PRO A 194 -0.44 17.80 -6.87
CA PRO A 194 -1.21 19.01 -7.15
C PRO A 194 -2.44 19.25 -6.30
N ALA A 195 -2.89 18.39 -5.39
CA ALA A 195 -3.88 18.84 -4.39
C ALA A 195 -3.33 20.04 -3.59
N ALA A 196 -2.01 20.08 -3.36
CA ALA A 196 -1.32 21.24 -2.81
C ALA A 196 -0.97 22.34 -3.85
N ALA A 197 -1.05 22.06 -5.15
CA ALA A 197 -0.78 23.04 -6.23
C ALA A 197 -2.04 23.61 -6.90
N MET A 198 -3.20 22.96 -6.70
CA MET A 198 -4.52 23.29 -7.25
C MET A 198 -5.43 23.94 -6.19
N GLY A 199 -4.88 24.33 -5.03
CA GLY A 199 -5.61 25.12 -4.03
C GLY A 199 -6.76 24.40 -3.32
N VAL A 200 -7.00 23.11 -3.58
CA VAL A 200 -8.00 22.33 -2.84
C VAL A 200 -7.56 22.29 -1.37
N PRO A 201 -8.36 22.83 -0.43
CA PRO A 201 -8.01 22.80 0.98
C PRO A 201 -7.98 21.35 1.41
N VAL A 202 -6.78 20.78 1.46
CA VAL A 202 -6.60 19.47 2.07
C VAL A 202 -6.78 19.69 3.55
N TRP A 203 -7.98 19.38 4.01
CA TRP A 203 -8.25 19.16 5.41
C TRP A 203 -7.31 18.02 5.85
N GLU A 204 -6.18 18.37 6.50
CA GLU A 204 -5.47 17.38 7.33
C GLU A 204 -6.55 16.86 8.28
N PRO A 205 -6.92 15.57 8.22
CA PRO A 205 -7.88 15.07 9.17
C PRO A 205 -7.28 15.37 10.56
N PRO A 206 -8.00 16.03 11.47
CA PRO A 206 -7.51 16.34 12.82
C PRO A 206 -7.10 15.09 13.62
N SER A 207 -7.34 13.91 13.03
CA SER A 207 -7.00 12.58 13.52
C SER A 207 -5.73 11.96 12.92
N VAL A 208 -4.86 12.66 12.16
CA VAL A 208 -3.46 12.20 12.07
C VAL A 208 -2.95 12.31 13.50
N PRO A 209 -2.72 11.19 14.19
CA PRO A 209 -2.47 11.26 15.61
C PRO A 209 -1.22 12.09 15.85
N PRO A 210 -1.15 12.78 16.99
CA PRO A 210 -0.05 13.65 17.33
C PRO A 210 1.25 12.87 17.61
N LEU A 211 1.75 12.05 16.67
CA LEU A 211 2.96 11.25 16.82
C LEU A 211 4.22 12.11 17.09
N LEU A 212 4.12 13.44 16.93
CA LEU A 212 5.19 14.41 17.22
C LEU A 212 4.69 15.75 17.80
N HIS A 213 3.48 15.81 18.37
CA HIS A 213 2.71 17.08 18.33
C HIS A 213 2.54 17.85 19.63
N ASN A 214 2.93 17.36 20.81
CA ASN A 214 2.53 18.04 22.06
C ASN A 214 3.59 18.89 22.79
N THR A 215 4.77 19.13 22.21
CA THR A 215 5.78 20.02 22.82
C THR A 215 6.31 21.13 21.90
N SER A 216 5.77 21.25 20.67
CA SER A 216 6.26 22.29 19.76
C SER A 216 5.75 23.67 20.16
N SER A 217 6.69 24.58 20.47
CA SER A 217 6.41 25.99 20.75
C SER A 217 5.57 26.63 19.63
N PHE A 218 4.80 27.65 19.97
CA PHE A 218 4.00 28.41 18.99
C PHE A 218 4.81 28.83 17.76
N ALA A 219 6.06 29.27 17.97
CA ALA A 219 6.99 29.60 16.89
C ALA A 219 7.27 28.41 15.95
N ARG A 220 7.46 27.21 16.50
CA ARG A 220 7.70 26.00 15.68
C ARG A 220 6.45 25.61 14.90
N ARG A 221 5.24 25.83 15.43
CA ARG A 221 3.98 25.64 14.68
C ARG A 221 3.82 26.61 13.52
N MET A 222 4.34 27.83 13.63
CA MET A 222 4.32 28.85 12.56
C MET A 222 5.32 28.54 11.44
N VAL A 223 6.48 27.98 11.76
CA VAL A 223 7.53 27.65 10.77
C VAL A 223 7.30 26.28 10.10
N ARG A 224 6.60 25.37 10.79
CA ARG A 224 6.36 24.00 10.31
C ARG A 224 5.73 23.89 8.93
N PRO A 225 4.75 24.73 8.52
CA PRO A 225 4.21 24.68 7.16
C PRO A 225 5.28 24.96 6.10
N ILE A 226 6.22 25.88 6.39
CA ILE A 226 7.32 26.24 5.50
C ILE A 226 8.36 25.11 5.44
N GLU A 227 8.77 24.57 6.59
CA GLU A 227 9.66 23.39 6.64
C GLU A 227 9.04 22.18 5.92
N ARG A 228 7.74 21.93 6.12
CA ARG A 228 7.00 20.88 5.41
C ARG A 228 6.94 21.16 3.92
N ALA A 229 6.69 22.39 3.49
CA ALA A 229 6.68 22.77 2.08
C ALA A 229 8.06 22.59 1.44
N LEU A 230 9.14 22.99 2.12
CA LEU A 230 10.52 22.82 1.68
C LEU A 230 10.94 21.35 1.64
N HIS A 231 10.57 20.56 2.64
CA HIS A 231 10.83 19.12 2.68
C HIS A 231 10.05 18.39 1.57
N ARG A 232 8.78 18.75 1.38
CA ARG A 232 7.96 18.25 0.25
C ARG A 232 8.60 18.62 -1.08
N TYR A 233 9.04 19.86 -1.26
CA TYR A 233 9.71 20.31 -2.48
C TYR A 233 11.00 19.52 -2.75
N ARG A 234 11.86 19.35 -1.73
CA ARG A 234 13.12 18.61 -1.85
C ARG A 234 12.89 17.13 -2.13
N ALA A 235 12.04 16.46 -1.37
CA ALA A 235 11.70 15.04 -1.56
C ALA A 235 11.04 14.79 -2.93
N ARG A 236 10.12 15.67 -3.36
CA ARG A 236 9.54 15.66 -4.72
C ARG A 236 10.63 15.77 -5.76
N SER A 237 11.54 16.74 -5.63
CA SER A 237 12.56 17.00 -6.64
C SER A 237 13.50 15.83 -6.86
N ALA A 238 13.89 15.12 -5.80
CA ALA A 238 14.99 14.17 -5.86
C ALA A 238 14.58 12.87 -6.57
N ALA A 239 13.51 12.23 -6.11
CA ALA A 239 13.05 10.98 -6.69
C ALA A 239 12.19 11.16 -7.96
N SER A 240 11.51 12.31 -8.18
CA SER A 240 10.88 12.59 -9.49
C SER A 240 11.95 12.84 -10.57
N ARG A 241 13.08 13.47 -10.23
CA ARG A 241 14.22 13.60 -11.16
C ARG A 241 14.75 12.24 -11.58
N ALA A 242 14.88 11.28 -10.66
CA ALA A 242 15.34 9.93 -10.99
C ALA A 242 14.39 9.23 -11.98
N ARG A 243 13.08 9.25 -11.75
CA ARG A 243 12.08 8.70 -12.69
C ARG A 243 12.07 9.41 -14.04
N ASN A 244 12.07 10.75 -14.03
CA ASN A 244 12.00 11.56 -15.24
C ASN A 244 13.25 11.39 -16.11
N ALA A 245 14.43 11.38 -15.48
CA ALA A 245 15.71 11.27 -16.19
C ALA A 245 15.89 9.91 -16.88
N VAL A 246 15.39 8.82 -16.27
CA VAL A 246 15.67 7.46 -16.75
C VAL A 246 14.62 6.96 -17.73
N THR A 247 13.33 7.05 -17.37
CA THR A 247 12.27 6.37 -18.13
C THR A 247 11.51 7.36 -19.00
N ARG A 248 11.02 8.46 -18.42
CA ARG A 248 10.08 9.36 -19.14
C ARG A 248 10.76 10.18 -20.23
N ASN A 249 11.97 10.69 -20.00
CA ASN A 249 12.73 11.39 -21.03
C ASN A 249 13.06 10.47 -22.23
N ALA A 250 13.43 9.21 -21.96
CA ALA A 250 13.71 8.24 -23.01
C ALA A 250 12.47 7.89 -23.86
N LEU A 251 11.29 7.99 -23.27
CA LEU A 251 9.99 7.72 -23.93
C LEU A 251 9.34 8.96 -24.54
N GLY A 252 9.94 10.15 -24.41
CA GLY A 252 9.31 11.41 -24.83
C GLY A 252 8.05 11.76 -24.01
N LEU A 253 7.88 11.18 -22.82
CA LEU A 253 6.77 11.47 -21.93
C LEU A 253 7.00 12.77 -21.16
N ARG A 254 5.90 13.47 -20.81
CA ARG A 254 5.97 14.69 -19.99
C ARG A 254 6.57 14.37 -18.62
N PRO A 255 7.40 15.23 -18.01
CA PRO A 255 7.91 14.96 -16.66
C PRO A 255 6.79 14.69 -15.65
N ALA A 256 6.89 13.58 -14.91
CA ALA A 256 5.97 13.26 -13.84
C ALA A 256 6.32 14.09 -12.59
N PRO A 257 5.30 14.62 -11.87
CA PRO A 257 5.51 15.43 -10.68
C PRO A 257 5.89 14.59 -9.44
N SER A 258 5.76 13.27 -9.51
CA SER A 258 6.03 12.34 -8.41
C SER A 258 6.77 11.09 -8.88
N VAL A 259 7.38 10.41 -7.92
CA VAL A 259 8.07 9.12 -8.09
C VAL A 259 7.09 8.01 -8.42
N VAL A 260 5.85 8.12 -7.93
CA VAL A 260 4.96 6.98 -7.74
C VAL A 260 3.75 7.06 -8.69
N GLY A 261 4.02 7.02 -9.99
CA GLY A 261 2.99 7.12 -11.03
C GLY A 261 2.56 8.56 -11.36
N PRO A 262 1.81 8.80 -12.46
CA PRO A 262 1.04 10.02 -12.59
C PRO A 262 0.05 10.07 -11.41
N LEU A 263 -0.46 11.26 -11.13
CA LEU A 263 -1.31 11.47 -9.96
C LEU A 263 -2.46 10.47 -9.94
N PRO A 264 -2.96 10.04 -8.77
CA PRO A 264 -4.09 9.12 -8.70
C PRO A 264 -5.26 9.53 -9.59
N GLY A 265 -5.47 10.82 -9.87
CA GLY A 265 -6.51 11.30 -10.78
C GLY A 265 -6.21 11.23 -12.29
N LEU A 266 -5.05 10.73 -12.72
CA LEU A 266 -4.70 10.53 -14.14
C LEU A 266 -4.71 9.05 -14.55
N ASN A 267 -4.69 8.13 -13.59
CA ASN A 267 -4.86 6.71 -13.87
C ASN A 267 -6.36 6.41 -14.03
N PRO A 268 -6.76 5.50 -14.92
CA PRO A 268 -8.12 5.04 -15.03
C PRO A 268 -8.70 4.53 -13.71
N LEU A 269 -8.04 3.55 -13.08
CA LEU A 269 -8.52 2.87 -11.88
C LEU A 269 -7.38 2.70 -10.89
N VAL A 270 -7.60 3.08 -9.63
CA VAL A 270 -6.66 2.87 -8.53
C VAL A 270 -7.35 2.04 -7.44
N LEU A 271 -6.86 0.84 -7.21
CA LEU A 271 -7.34 -0.06 -6.17
C LEU A 271 -6.48 0.11 -4.92
N VAL A 272 -7.11 0.42 -3.80
CA VAL A 272 -6.43 0.56 -2.51
C VAL A 272 -6.73 -0.67 -1.68
N THR A 273 -5.68 -1.39 -1.23
CA THR A 273 -5.82 -2.65 -0.46
C THR A 273 -6.23 -2.42 1.01
N SER A 274 -7.06 -1.41 1.24
CA SER A 274 -7.56 -0.96 2.54
C SER A 274 -9.08 -0.97 2.58
N ALA A 275 -9.65 -0.99 3.79
CA ALA A 275 -11.09 -1.12 3.99
C ALA A 275 -11.65 0.06 4.81
N PRO A 276 -12.89 0.51 4.53
CA PRO A 276 -13.57 1.54 5.32
C PRO A 276 -13.71 1.11 6.79
N GLY A 277 -13.01 1.80 7.69
CA GLY A 277 -12.96 1.49 9.11
C GLY A 277 -11.56 1.09 9.61
N VAL A 278 -10.71 0.56 8.72
CA VAL A 278 -9.26 0.38 8.95
C VAL A 278 -8.57 1.71 9.02
N GLU A 279 -8.83 2.54 8.02
CA GLU A 279 -8.19 3.84 7.91
C GLU A 279 -9.14 4.96 8.33
N VAL A 280 -8.56 6.16 8.40
CA VAL A 280 -9.34 7.40 8.47
C VAL A 280 -9.91 7.63 7.08
N VAL A 281 -11.23 7.78 7.00
CA VAL A 281 -11.89 8.11 5.73
C VAL A 281 -11.44 9.50 5.31
N THR A 282 -10.73 9.56 4.19
CA THR A 282 -10.34 10.80 3.50
C THR A 282 -11.06 10.88 2.17
N SER A 283 -11.34 12.10 1.70
CA SER A 283 -11.80 12.27 0.32
C SER A 283 -10.69 11.84 -0.63
N THR A 284 -10.97 10.84 -1.47
CA THR A 284 -10.09 10.41 -2.55
C THR A 284 -10.70 10.81 -3.89
N ALA A 285 -9.93 10.74 -4.97
CA ALA A 285 -10.49 10.88 -6.31
C ALA A 285 -11.49 9.71 -6.56
N PRO A 286 -12.54 9.91 -7.37
CA PRO A 286 -13.63 8.93 -7.54
C PRO A 286 -13.16 7.61 -8.14
N ASN A 287 -12.00 7.62 -8.78
CA ASN A 287 -11.34 6.47 -9.40
C ASN A 287 -10.39 5.72 -8.44
N VAL A 288 -10.28 6.19 -7.20
CA VAL A 288 -9.52 5.54 -6.12
C VAL A 288 -10.51 4.78 -5.24
N ILE A 289 -10.51 3.46 -5.38
CA ILE A 289 -11.51 2.57 -4.77
C ILE A 289 -10.84 1.70 -3.72
N ASP A 290 -11.36 1.77 -2.49
CA ASP A 290 -11.00 0.83 -1.43
C ASP A 290 -11.60 -0.54 -1.75
N VAL A 291 -10.75 -1.54 -1.87
CA VAL A 291 -11.16 -2.93 -2.12
C VAL A 291 -10.93 -3.84 -0.92
N GLY A 292 -10.37 -3.34 0.18
CA GLY A 292 -9.98 -4.18 1.31
C GLY A 292 -8.68 -4.95 1.05
N PRO A 293 -8.23 -5.78 2.00
CA PRO A 293 -7.07 -6.62 1.77
C PRO A 293 -7.29 -7.61 0.63
N LEU A 294 -6.22 -7.85 -0.11
CA LEU A 294 -6.14 -8.93 -1.09
C LEU A 294 -5.79 -10.21 -0.34
N LEU A 295 -6.79 -10.89 0.20
CA LEU A 295 -6.65 -12.18 0.88
C LEU A 295 -6.97 -13.34 -0.08
N PRO A 296 -6.40 -14.54 0.13
CA PRO A 296 -6.86 -15.74 -0.54
C PRO A 296 -8.38 -15.94 -0.35
N VAL A 297 -9.12 -16.22 -1.42
CA VAL A 297 -10.61 -16.27 -1.39
C VAL A 297 -11.16 -17.48 -0.64
N ALA A 298 -10.37 -18.54 -0.54
CA ALA A 298 -10.53 -19.57 0.46
C ALA A 298 -9.14 -20.11 0.80
N PRO A 299 -8.87 -20.45 2.08
CA PRO A 299 -7.81 -21.39 2.36
C PRO A 299 -7.98 -22.62 1.49
N LYS A 300 -6.98 -22.99 0.67
CA LYS A 300 -6.90 -24.39 0.24
C LYS A 300 -6.90 -25.22 1.53
N PRO A 301 -7.81 -26.21 1.69
CA PRO A 301 -7.75 -27.08 2.85
C PRO A 301 -6.34 -27.65 2.91
N VAL A 302 -5.68 -27.49 4.07
CA VAL A 302 -4.34 -28.05 4.28
C VAL A 302 -4.47 -29.55 4.01
N PRO A 303 -3.70 -30.13 3.06
CA PRO A 303 -3.78 -31.55 2.79
C PRO A 303 -3.51 -32.33 4.09
N PRO A 304 -4.26 -33.41 4.39
CA PRO A 304 -4.04 -34.18 5.59
C PRO A 304 -2.60 -34.74 5.61
N GLU A 305 -1.88 -34.52 6.71
CA GLU A 305 -0.49 -34.95 6.86
C GLU A 305 -0.30 -36.45 6.54
N PRO A 306 0.81 -36.84 5.88
CA PRO A 306 1.16 -38.24 5.70
C PRO A 306 1.48 -38.89 7.04
N LYS A 307 0.66 -39.86 7.45
CA LYS A 307 0.68 -40.48 8.80
C LYS A 307 1.98 -41.21 9.21
N ASN A 308 2.98 -41.34 8.35
CA ASN A 308 4.09 -42.29 8.54
C ASN A 308 5.50 -41.72 8.24
N SER A 309 5.84 -40.52 8.71
CA SER A 309 7.24 -40.03 8.69
C SER A 309 7.82 -39.97 10.10
N SER A 310 8.67 -40.94 10.45
CA SER A 310 9.33 -41.05 11.75
C SER A 310 10.73 -40.42 11.78
N THR A 311 11.00 -39.44 10.92
CA THR A 311 12.26 -38.72 10.84
C THR A 311 11.91 -37.25 10.78
N TYR A 312 12.28 -36.48 11.81
CA TYR A 312 12.05 -35.03 11.88
C TYR A 312 13.17 -34.32 11.09
N PRO A 313 12.93 -33.85 9.84
CA PRO A 313 13.80 -32.86 9.23
C PRO A 313 13.39 -31.48 9.78
N SER A 314 14.15 -30.45 9.45
CA SER A 314 13.85 -29.03 9.66
C SER A 314 12.58 -28.53 8.94
N GLU A 315 11.66 -29.41 8.57
CA GLU A 315 10.37 -29.11 7.95
C GLU A 315 9.34 -28.78 9.04
N PHE A 316 9.55 -27.58 9.58
CA PHE A 316 8.60 -26.58 10.04
C PHE A 316 7.28 -26.99 10.69
N PHE A 317 7.09 -26.46 11.90
CA PHE A 317 5.84 -26.33 12.65
C PHE A 317 4.64 -26.00 11.75
N THR A 318 3.94 -27.03 11.28
CA THR A 318 2.55 -26.95 10.80
C THR A 318 1.64 -26.65 12.01
N ALA A 319 0.38 -26.24 11.77
CA ALA A 319 -0.60 -25.93 12.83
C ALA A 319 -0.73 -27.02 13.92
N ASP A 320 -0.29 -28.24 13.63
CA ASP A 320 -0.36 -29.42 14.49
C ASP A 320 0.85 -29.60 15.44
N VAL A 321 1.86 -28.72 15.40
CA VAL A 321 3.06 -28.78 16.26
C VAL A 321 3.16 -27.60 17.24
N ILE A 322 2.06 -26.97 17.66
CA ILE A 322 2.08 -26.38 19.02
C ILE A 322 2.32 -27.58 19.94
N PRO A 323 3.48 -27.69 20.63
CA PRO A 323 3.92 -28.96 21.20
C PRO A 323 2.77 -29.63 21.94
N LEU A 324 2.48 -30.90 21.66
CA LEU A 324 1.36 -31.63 22.29
C LEU A 324 1.40 -31.55 23.83
N GLY A 325 2.56 -31.23 24.43
CA GLY A 325 2.76 -30.95 25.85
C GLY A 325 2.29 -29.57 26.35
N TRP A 326 1.93 -28.65 25.46
CA TRP A 326 1.20 -27.40 25.75
C TRP A 326 -0.32 -27.62 25.71
N ARG A 327 -0.80 -28.87 25.80
CA ARG A 327 -2.19 -29.23 26.11
C ARG A 327 -2.70 -28.40 27.31
N LEU A 328 -3.33 -27.28 26.98
CA LEU A 328 -4.55 -26.73 27.55
C LEU A 328 -4.86 -27.16 29.00
N ALA A 329 -4.08 -26.72 29.99
CA ALA A 329 -4.53 -26.78 31.37
C ALA A 329 -3.80 -25.75 32.24
N GLY A 330 -4.52 -24.69 32.55
CA GLY A 330 -4.17 -23.78 33.63
C GLY A 330 -4.95 -22.49 33.45
N ARG A 331 -6.25 -22.49 33.80
CA ARG A 331 -7.05 -21.26 33.89
C ARG A 331 -6.32 -20.28 34.81
N THR A 332 -5.61 -19.32 34.24
CA THR A 332 -5.21 -18.14 35.00
C THR A 332 -6.46 -17.28 35.20
N LYS A 333 -6.87 -17.07 36.46
CA LYS A 333 -8.09 -16.31 36.78
C LYS A 333 -7.98 -14.89 36.21
N GLY A 334 -8.75 -14.60 35.16
CA GLY A 334 -8.93 -13.24 34.63
C GLY A 334 -8.21 -12.91 33.31
N PHE A 335 -7.44 -13.83 32.72
CA PHE A 335 -6.73 -13.61 31.45
C PHE A 335 -7.23 -14.55 30.34
N HIS A 336 -6.91 -14.28 29.06
CA HIS A 336 -6.98 -15.31 28.03
C HIS A 336 -5.70 -16.15 28.08
N ASP A 337 -5.85 -17.44 28.38
CA ASP A 337 -4.81 -18.44 28.17
C ASP A 337 -4.85 -18.86 26.70
N GLY A 338 -3.95 -18.30 25.91
CA GLY A 338 -3.82 -18.60 24.49
C GLY A 338 -2.43 -18.23 23.98
N VAL A 339 -2.24 -18.36 22.67
CA VAL A 339 -0.96 -18.14 22.01
C VAL A 339 -0.87 -16.71 21.47
N LEU A 340 0.28 -16.08 21.70
CA LEU A 340 0.74 -14.88 21.02
C LEU A 340 1.86 -15.28 20.06
N LEU A 341 1.66 -15.00 18.77
CA LEU A 341 2.74 -15.10 17.79
C LEU A 341 3.57 -13.82 17.83
N ILE A 342 4.89 -13.92 17.82
CA ILE A 342 5.82 -12.80 17.76
C ILE A 342 6.63 -12.93 16.47
N THR A 343 6.52 -11.95 15.58
CA THR A 343 7.31 -11.84 14.34
C THR A 343 8.22 -10.60 14.33
N ALA A 344 8.09 -9.74 15.34
CA ALA A 344 9.00 -8.62 15.54
C ALA A 344 10.45 -9.12 15.72
N GLY A 345 11.39 -8.52 15.00
CA GLY A 345 12.80 -8.91 14.99
C GLY A 345 13.20 -9.85 13.84
N ALA A 346 12.22 -10.41 13.10
CA ALA A 346 12.53 -11.37 12.02
C ALA A 346 13.06 -10.69 10.74
N LYS A 347 12.37 -9.63 10.30
CA LYS A 347 12.72 -8.86 9.07
C LYS A 347 13.47 -7.56 9.39
N THR A 348 13.15 -6.91 10.51
CA THR A 348 13.82 -5.68 10.95
C THR A 348 14.57 -5.94 12.25
N PRO A 349 15.89 -5.69 12.30
CA PRO A 349 16.68 -5.94 13.49
C PRO A 349 16.19 -5.07 14.66
N MET A 350 16.08 -5.69 15.84
CA MET A 350 15.89 -4.99 17.10
C MET A 350 17.25 -4.80 17.78
N THR A 351 17.41 -3.71 18.53
CA THR A 351 18.60 -3.51 19.35
C THR A 351 18.64 -4.51 20.51
N ALA A 352 19.83 -4.78 21.06
CA ALA A 352 19.96 -5.69 22.20
C ALA A 352 19.10 -5.27 23.40
N GLY A 353 18.99 -3.97 23.69
CA GLY A 353 18.15 -3.46 24.78
C GLY A 353 16.64 -3.63 24.52
N GLU A 354 16.22 -3.60 23.26
CA GLU A 354 14.81 -3.86 22.90
C GLU A 354 14.47 -5.35 22.97
N LEU A 355 15.40 -6.22 22.55
CA LEU A 355 15.27 -7.67 22.73
C LEU A 355 15.19 -8.04 24.22
N ASP A 356 16.06 -7.44 25.04
CA ASP A 356 16.07 -7.63 26.49
C ASP A 356 14.77 -7.13 27.15
N SER A 357 14.29 -5.96 26.72
CA SER A 357 13.00 -5.42 27.20
C SER A 357 11.83 -6.33 26.80
N LEU A 358 11.82 -6.86 25.58
CA LEU A 358 10.78 -7.77 25.13
C LEU A 358 10.84 -9.07 25.94
N ILE A 359 12.01 -9.71 26.07
CA ILE A 359 12.17 -10.96 26.85
C ILE A 359 11.77 -10.78 28.31
N SER A 360 12.23 -9.70 28.94
CA SER A 360 11.88 -9.38 30.33
C SER A 360 10.37 -9.19 30.49
N SER A 361 9.71 -8.56 29.51
CA SER A 361 8.26 -8.43 29.52
C SER A 361 7.55 -9.77 29.39
N LEU A 362 8.05 -10.69 28.57
CA LEU A 362 7.48 -12.03 28.41
C LEU A 362 7.68 -12.88 29.68
N ALA A 363 8.81 -12.74 30.36
CA ALA A 363 9.10 -13.41 31.62
C ALA A 363 8.13 -12.99 32.74
N GLU A 364 7.75 -11.72 32.77
CA GLU A 364 6.80 -11.14 33.73
C GLU A 364 5.35 -11.59 33.49
N LEU A 365 5.04 -12.09 32.30
CA LEU A 365 3.68 -12.52 31.96
C LEU A 365 3.42 -13.93 32.48
N GLU A 366 2.77 -14.02 33.64
CA GLU A 366 2.33 -15.29 34.24
C GLU A 366 1.26 -16.04 33.42
N PHE A 367 0.69 -15.39 32.40
CA PHE A 367 -0.32 -15.96 31.51
C PHE A 367 0.17 -15.99 30.06
N GLY A 368 -0.52 -16.80 29.27
CA GLY A 368 -0.26 -16.86 27.83
C GLY A 368 0.99 -17.65 27.49
N LYS A 369 1.09 -17.94 26.19
CA LYS A 369 2.17 -18.71 25.59
C LYS A 369 2.67 -17.96 24.38
N PHE A 370 3.99 -17.91 24.20
CA PHE A 370 4.60 -17.10 23.15
C PHE A 370 5.33 -18.00 22.17
N VAL A 371 4.98 -17.88 20.88
CA VAL A 371 5.75 -18.47 19.78
C VAL A 371 6.47 -17.31 19.12
N TRP A 372 7.80 -17.29 19.20
CA TRP A 372 8.60 -16.21 18.63
C TRP A 372 9.40 -16.70 17.44
N LYS A 373 9.00 -16.25 16.25
CA LYS A 373 9.77 -16.37 15.02
C LYS A 373 10.94 -15.39 15.07
N LEU A 374 12.15 -15.93 15.22
CA LEU A 374 13.37 -15.15 15.24
C LEU A 374 14.50 -15.94 14.55
N PRO A 375 15.12 -15.39 13.48
CA PRO A 375 16.23 -16.04 12.81
C PRO A 375 17.38 -16.39 13.75
N GLU A 376 17.99 -17.55 13.56
CA GLU A 376 19.09 -18.08 14.40
C GLU A 376 20.26 -17.12 14.58
N LYS A 377 20.54 -16.27 13.58
CA LYS A 377 21.59 -15.25 13.65
C LYS A 377 21.43 -14.28 14.82
N TYR A 378 20.21 -14.11 15.35
CA TYR A 378 19.93 -13.24 16.50
C TYR A 378 19.97 -14.00 17.84
N TRP A 379 20.02 -15.33 17.85
CA TRP A 379 19.96 -16.10 19.10
C TRP A 379 21.16 -15.90 20.04
N PRO A 380 22.41 -15.67 19.54
CA PRO A 380 23.55 -15.42 20.41
C PRO A 380 23.44 -14.14 21.25
N VAL A 381 22.64 -13.16 20.82
CA VAL A 381 22.46 -11.88 21.54
C VAL A 381 21.28 -11.91 22.51
N LEU A 382 20.51 -13.01 22.56
CA LEU A 382 19.38 -13.11 23.47
C LEU A 382 19.83 -13.38 24.91
N PRO A 383 19.29 -12.66 25.91
CA PRO A 383 19.51 -12.97 27.31
C PRO A 383 19.01 -14.40 27.65
N ARG A 384 19.76 -15.10 28.50
CA ARG A 384 19.45 -16.46 28.98
C ARG A 384 19.34 -16.47 30.52
N PRO A 385 18.50 -17.36 31.10
CA PRO A 385 17.62 -18.34 30.44
C PRO A 385 16.38 -17.71 29.81
N TRP A 386 15.84 -18.35 28.77
CA TRP A 386 14.60 -17.88 28.14
C TRP A 386 13.38 -18.10 29.05
N PRO A 387 12.33 -17.26 28.94
CA PRO A 387 11.09 -17.45 29.68
C PRO A 387 10.46 -18.84 29.40
N ARG A 388 10.00 -19.54 30.45
CA ARG A 388 9.42 -20.90 30.32
C ARG A 388 8.12 -20.95 29.51
N ASN A 389 7.48 -19.80 29.32
CA ASN A 389 6.25 -19.60 28.55
C ASN A 389 6.52 -19.23 27.08
N THR A 390 7.78 -19.13 26.66
CA THR A 390 8.20 -18.71 25.32
C THR A 390 8.95 -19.82 24.60
N ILE A 391 8.57 -20.09 23.36
CA ILE A 391 9.32 -20.92 22.42
C ILE A 391 9.86 -19.99 21.33
N ILE A 392 11.17 -20.05 21.09
CA ILE A 392 11.83 -19.31 20.02
C ILE A 392 12.16 -20.30 18.92
N VAL A 393 11.74 -20.01 17.69
CA VAL A 393 11.94 -20.84 16.50
C VAL A 393 12.56 -20.01 15.38
N PRO A 394 13.42 -20.59 14.53
CA PRO A 394 14.04 -19.88 13.41
C PRO A 394 12.99 -19.33 12.44
N ASP A 395 11.96 -20.13 12.17
CA ASP A 395 10.86 -19.79 11.28
C ASP A 395 9.62 -20.66 11.63
N VAL A 396 8.43 -20.23 11.19
CA VAL A 396 7.13 -20.86 11.46
C VAL A 396 6.14 -20.47 10.36
N ASP A 397 5.19 -21.35 10.06
CA ASP A 397 4.03 -20.98 9.25
C ASP A 397 3.13 -20.02 10.05
N GLU A 398 3.37 -18.72 9.85
CA GLU A 398 2.67 -17.65 10.54
C GLU A 398 1.16 -17.71 10.31
N GLU A 399 0.74 -18.06 9.09
CA GLU A 399 -0.68 -18.14 8.74
C GLU A 399 -1.36 -19.32 9.48
N ALA A 400 -0.70 -20.48 9.52
CA ALA A 400 -1.18 -21.64 10.29
C ALA A 400 -1.34 -21.30 11.77
N VAL A 401 -0.35 -20.64 12.39
CA VAL A 401 -0.42 -20.23 13.80
C VAL A 401 -1.53 -19.20 14.01
N LEU A 402 -1.66 -18.19 13.15
CA LEU A 402 -2.68 -17.15 13.32
C LEU A 402 -4.10 -17.67 13.12
N ARG A 403 -4.30 -18.67 12.26
CA ARG A 403 -5.59 -19.36 12.09
C ARG A 403 -5.97 -20.26 13.26
N HIS A 404 -5.01 -20.64 14.11
CA HIS A 404 -5.26 -21.51 15.24
C HIS A 404 -6.20 -20.85 16.25
N ASN A 405 -7.22 -21.58 16.73
CA ASN A 405 -8.28 -21.03 17.58
C ASN A 405 -7.80 -20.51 18.96
N LEU A 406 -6.63 -20.95 19.42
CA LEU A 406 -5.99 -20.46 20.65
C LEU A 406 -5.16 -19.19 20.42
N THR A 407 -4.85 -18.85 19.18
CA THR A 407 -4.08 -17.66 18.88
C THR A 407 -4.99 -16.45 19.03
N TRP A 408 -4.58 -15.52 19.88
CA TRP A 408 -5.40 -14.36 20.20
C TRP A 408 -4.77 -13.03 19.80
N GLY A 409 -3.46 -13.01 19.56
CA GLY A 409 -2.76 -11.83 19.10
C GLY A 409 -1.47 -12.12 18.33
N LEU A 410 -1.00 -11.06 17.67
CA LEU A 410 0.24 -10.97 16.91
C LEU A 410 1.07 -9.81 17.47
N ILE A 411 2.30 -10.07 17.90
CA ILE A 411 3.30 -9.05 18.20
C ILE A 411 4.19 -8.89 16.95
N ALA A 412 4.02 -7.78 16.25
CA ALA A 412 4.73 -7.52 15.00
C ALA A 412 5.13 -6.05 14.89
N HIS A 413 5.85 -5.67 13.84
CA HIS A 413 6.33 -4.31 13.70
C HIS A 413 5.22 -3.29 13.42
N GLY A 414 4.01 -3.72 13.05
CA GLY A 414 2.94 -2.81 12.65
C GLY A 414 3.06 -2.37 11.20
N SER A 415 3.68 -3.20 10.35
CA SER A 415 3.64 -3.01 8.91
C SER A 415 2.19 -3.06 8.40
N SER A 416 1.98 -2.63 7.15
CA SER A 416 0.65 -2.76 6.53
C SER A 416 0.20 -4.22 6.45
N GLU A 417 1.13 -5.14 6.19
CA GLU A 417 0.92 -6.58 6.17
C GLU A 417 0.52 -7.11 7.55
N ASP A 418 1.22 -6.72 8.61
CA ASP A 418 0.91 -7.18 9.97
C ASP A 418 -0.52 -6.80 10.37
N VAL A 419 -0.96 -5.60 9.97
CA VAL A 419 -2.33 -5.14 10.15
C VAL A 419 -3.29 -6.01 9.32
N VAL A 420 -3.00 -6.28 8.05
CA VAL A 420 -3.84 -7.18 7.21
C VAL A 420 -3.99 -8.54 7.88
N GLN A 421 -2.86 -9.15 8.24
CA GLN A 421 -2.76 -10.51 8.74
C GLN A 421 -3.53 -10.63 10.07
N ALA A 422 -3.32 -9.69 10.99
CA ALA A 422 -4.05 -9.65 12.25
C ALA A 422 -5.57 -9.54 12.03
N LEU A 423 -6.00 -8.66 11.12
CA LEU A 423 -7.42 -8.49 10.81
C LEU A 423 -8.02 -9.70 10.10
N ALA A 424 -7.27 -10.32 9.18
CA ALA A 424 -7.69 -11.49 8.41
C ALA A 424 -7.92 -12.72 9.30
N HIS A 425 -7.10 -12.88 10.33
CA HIS A 425 -7.18 -14.00 11.27
C HIS A 425 -7.96 -13.68 12.55
N ASP A 426 -8.59 -12.51 12.64
CA ASP A 426 -9.37 -12.11 13.81
C ASP A 426 -8.55 -12.08 15.11
N VAL A 427 -7.28 -11.69 15.04
CA VAL A 427 -6.39 -11.57 16.20
C VAL A 427 -6.03 -10.11 16.49
N ALA A 428 -5.68 -9.81 17.74
CA ALA A 428 -5.23 -8.48 18.12
C ALA A 428 -3.82 -8.18 17.62
N LEU A 429 -3.54 -6.94 17.21
CA LEU A 429 -2.19 -6.54 16.83
C LEU A 429 -1.50 -5.74 17.94
N LEU A 430 -0.41 -6.28 18.48
CA LEU A 430 0.43 -5.63 19.47
C LEU A 430 1.66 -5.09 18.76
N ALA A 431 1.58 -3.86 18.29
CA ALA A 431 2.55 -3.30 17.37
C ALA A 431 3.82 -2.78 18.07
N LEU A 432 4.99 -3.16 17.56
CA LEU A 432 6.33 -2.68 17.91
C LEU A 432 6.90 -1.87 16.73
N PRO A 433 6.42 -0.62 16.53
CA PRO A 433 6.77 0.18 15.35
C PRO A 433 8.27 0.44 15.29
N VAL A 434 8.89 0.02 14.20
CA VAL A 434 10.30 0.31 13.88
C VAL A 434 10.41 1.44 12.86
N GLY A 435 9.51 1.50 11.87
CA GLY A 435 9.51 2.52 10.82
C GLY A 435 8.50 3.67 11.04
N PRO A 436 8.61 4.76 10.27
CA PRO A 436 7.66 5.87 10.32
C PRO A 436 6.23 5.49 9.97
N ASP A 437 6.04 4.69 8.93
CA ASP A 437 4.74 4.16 8.51
C ASP A 437 4.21 3.15 9.54
N HIS A 438 5.09 2.33 10.11
CA HIS A 438 4.74 1.40 11.19
C HIS A 438 4.20 2.14 12.41
N ALA A 439 4.79 3.28 12.78
CA ALA A 439 4.32 4.09 13.91
C ALA A 439 2.92 4.67 13.67
N VAL A 440 2.63 5.10 12.43
CA VAL A 440 1.30 5.55 12.03
C VAL A 440 0.28 4.41 12.13
N ASN A 441 0.63 3.23 11.62
CA ASN A 441 -0.21 2.04 11.68
C ASN A 441 -0.48 1.57 13.11
N ALA A 442 0.57 1.48 13.94
CA ALA A 442 0.47 1.12 15.35
C ALA A 442 -0.48 2.05 16.11
N GLN A 443 -0.40 3.36 15.83
CA GLN A 443 -1.28 4.33 16.45
C GLN A 443 -2.72 4.25 15.94
N LEU A 444 -2.93 3.98 14.64
CA LEU A 444 -4.25 3.72 14.09
C LEU A 444 -4.88 2.48 14.74
N VAL A 445 -4.14 1.39 14.83
CA VAL A 445 -4.55 0.14 15.48
C VAL A 445 -4.97 0.40 16.92
N GLN A 446 -4.17 1.14 17.69
CA GLN A 446 -4.51 1.52 19.07
C GLN A 446 -5.76 2.39 19.13
N ASN A 447 -5.86 3.44 18.30
CA ASN A 447 -6.99 4.37 18.32
C ASN A 447 -8.31 3.73 17.90
N LYS A 448 -8.26 2.72 17.01
CA LYS A 448 -9.42 1.94 16.57
C LYS A 448 -9.79 0.83 17.57
N GLY A 449 -8.94 0.60 18.57
CA GLY A 449 -9.10 -0.45 19.57
C GLY A 449 -8.74 -1.85 19.06
N TRP A 450 -8.03 -1.96 17.93
CA TRP A 450 -7.71 -3.23 17.27
C TRP A 450 -6.52 -3.96 17.88
N GLY A 451 -5.88 -3.32 18.83
CA GLY A 451 -4.62 -3.73 19.39
C GLY A 451 -4.03 -2.61 20.22
N VAL A 452 -2.72 -2.66 20.43
CA VAL A 452 -2.00 -1.69 21.26
C VAL A 452 -0.65 -1.38 20.64
N ASN A 453 -0.24 -0.12 20.70
CA ASN A 453 1.13 0.28 20.39
C ASN A 453 2.00 0.01 21.62
N LEU A 454 2.95 -0.91 21.50
CA LEU A 454 3.82 -1.32 22.60
C LEU A 454 4.89 -0.27 22.92
N ARG A 455 5.30 0.57 21.95
CA ARG A 455 6.24 1.68 22.21
C ARG A 455 5.61 2.80 23.04
N ARG A 456 6.44 3.48 23.82
CA ARG A 456 6.08 4.75 24.47
C ARG A 456 6.00 5.88 23.44
N PRO A 457 5.31 7.01 23.74
CA PRO A 457 5.27 8.17 22.86
C PRO A 457 6.64 8.79 22.54
N ASP A 458 7.64 8.57 23.38
CA ASP A 458 9.03 8.99 23.16
C ASP A 458 9.84 8.01 22.28
N GLY A 459 9.22 6.91 21.84
CA GLY A 459 9.84 5.88 21.02
C GLY A 459 10.61 4.81 21.81
N THR A 460 10.71 4.92 23.14
CA THR A 460 11.42 3.93 23.95
C THR A 460 10.57 2.66 24.20
N LEU A 461 11.27 1.55 24.47
CA LEU A 461 10.69 0.28 24.89
C LEU A 461 11.20 -0.02 26.31
N HIS A 462 10.25 -0.19 27.24
CA HIS A 462 10.51 -0.61 28.61
C HIS A 462 9.63 -1.82 28.90
N TRP A 463 10.22 -2.83 29.54
CA TRP A 463 9.58 -4.12 29.71
C TRP A 463 8.31 -4.04 30.58
N GLU A 464 8.28 -3.16 31.59
CA GLU A 464 7.14 -2.96 32.47
C GLU A 464 5.91 -2.49 31.70
N ASP A 465 6.07 -1.51 30.81
CA ASP A 465 4.93 -1.00 30.03
C ASP A 465 4.47 -2.01 28.98
N ILE A 466 5.39 -2.78 28.40
CA ILE A 466 5.02 -3.83 27.45
C ILE A 466 4.15 -4.86 28.18
N ALA A 467 4.61 -5.35 29.34
CA ALA A 467 3.87 -6.31 30.14
C ALA A 467 2.52 -5.72 30.61
N GLU A 468 2.48 -4.47 31.05
CA GLU A 468 1.24 -3.79 31.47
C GLU A 468 0.25 -3.63 30.31
N LYS A 469 0.71 -3.19 29.14
CA LYS A 469 -0.14 -3.06 27.94
C LYS A 469 -0.71 -4.39 27.50
N ILE A 470 0.09 -5.46 27.51
CA ILE A 470 -0.37 -6.82 27.20
C ILE A 470 -1.39 -7.28 28.25
N LYS A 471 -1.09 -7.12 29.54
CA LYS A 471 -2.01 -7.41 30.67
C LYS A 471 -3.33 -6.67 30.52
N GLY A 472 -3.28 -5.36 30.28
CA GLY A 472 -4.43 -4.48 30.17
C GLY A 472 -5.31 -4.84 28.98
N PHE A 473 -4.71 -5.09 27.82
CA PHE A 473 -5.45 -5.52 26.64
C PHE A 473 -6.08 -6.92 26.84
N ASN A 474 -5.34 -7.86 27.42
CA ASN A 474 -5.81 -9.23 27.61
C ASN A 474 -6.93 -9.37 28.67
N ARG A 475 -7.03 -8.45 29.63
CA ARG A 475 -8.09 -8.45 30.65
C ARG A 475 -9.48 -8.17 30.06
N ASN A 476 -9.57 -7.46 28.94
CA ASN A 476 -10.85 -6.95 28.42
C ASN A 476 -11.42 -7.83 27.31
N LYS A 477 -11.87 -9.04 27.66
CA LYS A 477 -12.40 -10.05 26.72
C LYS A 477 -13.52 -9.51 25.82
N THR A 478 -14.40 -8.70 26.40
CA THR A 478 -15.57 -8.15 25.70
C THR A 478 -15.16 -7.09 24.68
N ALA A 479 -14.17 -6.24 25.00
CA ALA A 479 -13.67 -5.26 24.04
C ALA A 479 -12.99 -5.94 22.84
N THR A 480 -12.17 -6.97 23.07
CA THR A 480 -11.52 -7.72 22.00
C THR A 480 -12.55 -8.39 21.07
N ALA A 481 -13.62 -8.97 21.61
CA ALA A 481 -14.69 -9.58 20.81
C ALA A 481 -15.47 -8.53 19.97
N ILE A 482 -15.78 -7.37 20.53
CA ILE A 482 -16.45 -6.27 19.81
C ILE A 482 -15.58 -5.76 18.66
N VAL A 483 -14.28 -5.62 18.92
CA VAL A 483 -13.28 -5.19 17.94
C VAL A 483 -13.18 -6.17 16.78
N ARG A 484 -13.05 -7.46 17.09
CA ARG A 484 -13.05 -8.58 16.14
C ARG A 484 -14.27 -8.55 15.22
N GLU A 485 -15.45 -8.39 15.80
CA GLU A 485 -16.69 -8.29 15.02
C GLU A 485 -16.75 -7.05 14.12
N LYS A 486 -16.29 -5.89 14.61
CA LYS A 486 -16.20 -4.66 13.78
C LYS A 486 -15.26 -4.86 12.59
N VAL A 487 -14.10 -5.47 12.83
CA VAL A 487 -13.12 -5.79 11.79
C VAL A 487 -13.73 -6.72 10.74
N ARG A 488 -14.35 -7.82 11.16
CA ARG A 488 -15.01 -8.77 10.25
C ARG A 488 -16.05 -8.09 9.37
N ARG A 489 -16.88 -7.21 9.94
CA ARG A 489 -17.89 -6.46 9.17
C ARG A 489 -17.25 -5.53 8.15
N THR A 490 -16.21 -4.79 8.54
CA THR A 490 -15.46 -3.91 7.62
C THR A 490 -14.82 -4.69 6.48
N LEU A 491 -14.15 -5.82 6.77
CA LEU A 491 -13.53 -6.66 5.75
C LEU A 491 -14.56 -7.22 4.76
N ARG A 492 -15.67 -7.76 5.27
CA ARG A 492 -16.78 -8.24 4.44
C ARG A 492 -17.37 -7.14 3.56
N ALA A 493 -17.55 -5.93 4.12
CA ALA A 493 -18.09 -4.80 3.38
C ALA A 493 -17.16 -4.27 2.29
N SER A 494 -15.83 -4.40 2.45
CA SER A 494 -14.87 -3.98 1.43
C SER A 494 -14.80 -4.90 0.21
N GLY A 495 -15.29 -6.14 0.31
CA GLY A 495 -15.34 -7.12 -0.78
C GLY A 495 -14.00 -7.82 -1.10
N GLY A 496 -12.86 -7.24 -0.71
CA GLY A 496 -11.55 -7.87 -0.80
C GLY A 496 -11.09 -8.10 -2.24
N THR A 497 -10.32 -9.18 -2.40
CA THR A 497 -9.84 -9.73 -3.67
C THR A 497 -10.93 -9.88 -4.72
N ARG A 498 -12.12 -10.32 -4.31
CA ARG A 498 -13.25 -10.47 -5.23
C ARG A 498 -13.67 -9.14 -5.84
N ARG A 499 -13.85 -8.11 -5.01
CA ARG A 499 -14.24 -6.77 -5.48
C ARG A 499 -13.16 -6.16 -6.37
N ALA A 500 -11.89 -6.36 -6.03
CA ALA A 500 -10.77 -5.94 -6.86
C ALA A 500 -10.83 -6.59 -8.24
N ALA A 501 -11.01 -7.91 -8.32
CA ALA A 501 -11.09 -8.62 -9.59
C ALA A 501 -12.31 -8.22 -10.43
N GLU A 502 -13.48 -8.02 -9.81
CA GLU A 502 -14.68 -7.52 -10.49
C GLU A 502 -14.45 -6.14 -11.14
N LEU A 503 -13.76 -5.23 -10.43
CA LEU A 503 -13.43 -3.90 -10.94
C LEU A 503 -12.39 -3.97 -12.07
N LEU A 504 -11.40 -4.85 -11.97
CA LEU A 504 -10.41 -5.07 -13.02
C LEU A 504 -11.05 -5.69 -14.28
N ALA A 505 -11.98 -6.62 -14.12
CA ALA A 505 -12.70 -7.20 -15.25
C ALA A 505 -13.56 -6.13 -15.94
N LEU A 506 -14.22 -5.27 -15.16
CA LEU A 506 -15.00 -4.15 -15.70
C LEU A 506 -14.10 -3.15 -16.46
N GLU A 507 -12.94 -2.81 -15.89
CA GLU A 507 -11.93 -1.96 -16.53
C GLU A 507 -11.41 -2.57 -17.83
N ALA A 508 -11.13 -3.88 -17.85
CA ALA A 508 -10.68 -4.60 -19.04
C ALA A 508 -11.76 -4.65 -20.14
N ASP A 509 -13.03 -4.72 -19.75
CA ASP A 509 -14.17 -4.82 -20.67
C ASP A 509 -14.58 -3.47 -21.27
N LEU A 510 -14.60 -2.43 -20.43
CA LEU A 510 -15.09 -1.10 -20.82
C LEU A 510 -13.97 -0.16 -21.27
N GLY A 511 -12.71 -0.46 -20.91
CA GLY A 511 -11.57 0.42 -21.11
C GLY A 511 -11.46 1.51 -20.03
N GLY A 512 -10.32 2.20 -20.01
CA GLY A 512 -9.95 3.08 -18.91
C GLY A 512 -10.64 4.42 -18.82
N ASP A 513 -11.44 4.79 -19.82
CA ASP A 513 -12.19 6.04 -19.77
C ASP A 513 -13.34 5.98 -18.75
N TYR A 514 -13.83 4.78 -18.40
CA TYR A 514 -14.99 4.62 -17.52
C TYR A 514 -14.70 5.07 -16.08
N PHE A 515 -13.52 4.76 -15.57
CA PHE A 515 -13.11 5.17 -14.22
C PHE A 515 -12.30 6.47 -14.22
N THR A 516 -11.81 6.93 -15.37
CA THR A 516 -11.10 8.21 -15.44
C THR A 516 -12.05 9.34 -14.97
N PRO A 517 -11.68 10.11 -13.92
CA PRO A 517 -12.52 11.22 -13.48
C PRO A 517 -12.68 12.21 -14.63
N ALA A 518 -13.82 12.91 -14.75
CA ALA A 518 -13.95 13.98 -15.75
C ALA A 518 -12.95 15.15 -15.51
N PHE A 519 -12.38 15.22 -14.30
CA PHE A 519 -11.53 16.31 -13.84
C PHE A 519 -10.26 16.56 -14.70
N PRO A 520 -9.46 15.59 -15.15
CA PRO A 520 -8.30 15.85 -16.00
C PRO A 520 -8.68 16.32 -17.40
N ALA A 521 -9.88 15.94 -17.89
CA ALA A 521 -10.42 16.41 -19.15
C ALA A 521 -10.89 17.86 -19.07
N THR A 522 -11.21 18.37 -17.87
CA THR A 522 -11.50 19.79 -17.70
C THR A 522 -10.25 20.65 -17.90
N PRO A 523 -10.37 21.78 -18.61
CA PRO A 523 -9.29 22.75 -18.71
C PRO A 523 -8.77 23.21 -17.34
N TRP A 524 -7.49 23.56 -17.25
CA TRP A 524 -6.87 23.91 -15.97
C TRP A 524 -7.51 25.14 -15.30
N TRP A 525 -8.12 26.05 -16.06
CA TRP A 525 -8.80 27.23 -15.52
C TRP A 525 -10.10 26.88 -14.80
N ASP A 526 -10.89 25.93 -15.33
CA ASP A 526 -12.07 25.41 -14.65
C ASP A 526 -11.67 24.69 -13.35
N ARG A 527 -10.52 24.02 -13.36
CA ARG A 527 -9.99 23.29 -12.19
C ARG A 527 -9.58 24.17 -11.02
N ILE A 528 -9.08 25.38 -11.28
CA ILE A 528 -8.71 26.32 -10.22
C ILE A 528 -9.86 27.29 -9.90
N GLU A 529 -11.05 27.05 -10.46
CA GLU A 529 -12.19 27.97 -10.40
C GLU A 529 -11.70 29.39 -10.75
N ALA A 530 -11.01 29.52 -11.89
CA ALA A 530 -10.35 30.76 -12.29
C ALA A 530 -11.33 31.92 -12.39
N ASP A 531 -12.59 31.64 -12.70
CA ASP A 531 -13.72 32.55 -12.65
C ASP A 531 -14.00 33.05 -11.22
N ILE A 532 -13.98 32.18 -10.22
CA ILE A 532 -14.10 32.54 -8.80
C ILE A 532 -12.88 33.35 -8.34
N VAL A 533 -11.66 32.92 -8.68
CA VAL A 533 -10.44 33.69 -8.35
C VAL A 533 -10.47 35.07 -9.00
N ALA A 534 -10.86 35.16 -10.28
CA ALA A 534 -11.02 36.42 -10.97
C ALA A 534 -12.09 37.29 -10.31
N ALA A 535 -13.23 36.72 -9.90
CA ALA A 535 -14.26 37.43 -9.16
C ALA A 535 -13.73 37.99 -7.83
N TRP A 536 -12.93 37.22 -7.08
CA TRP A 536 -12.28 37.71 -5.85
C TRP A 536 -11.30 38.84 -6.11
N VAL A 537 -10.49 38.75 -7.17
CA VAL A 537 -9.55 39.81 -7.55
C VAL A 537 -10.29 41.10 -7.93
N VAL A 538 -11.38 40.98 -8.70
CA VAL A 538 -12.23 42.12 -9.06
C VAL A 538 -12.89 42.73 -7.81
N MET A 539 -13.47 41.91 -6.93
CA MET A 539 -14.07 42.39 -5.68
C MET A 539 -13.04 43.10 -4.78
N ALA A 540 -11.84 42.53 -4.62
CA ALA A 540 -10.76 43.15 -3.87
C ALA A 540 -10.33 44.50 -4.48
N GLY A 541 -10.29 44.60 -5.82
CA GLY A 541 -10.04 45.84 -6.54
C GLY A 541 -11.11 46.90 -6.27
N VAL A 542 -12.40 46.53 -6.37
CA VAL A 542 -13.53 47.44 -6.09
C VAL A 542 -13.50 47.92 -4.63
N LEU A 543 -13.31 47.01 -3.67
CA LEU A 543 -13.17 47.35 -2.25
C LEU A 543 -11.99 48.28 -2.00
N GLY A 544 -10.86 48.06 -2.67
CA GLY A 544 -9.69 48.94 -2.61
C GLY A 544 -9.97 50.35 -3.12
N VAL A 545 -10.72 50.49 -4.21
CA VAL A 545 -11.16 51.79 -4.75
C VAL A 545 -12.11 52.51 -3.79
N VAL A 546 -13.11 51.80 -3.26
CA VAL A 546 -14.07 52.35 -2.28
C VAL A 546 -13.37 52.79 -1.00
N ALA A 547 -12.47 51.96 -0.46
CA ALA A 547 -11.68 52.28 0.72
C ALA A 547 -10.80 53.52 0.50
N ARG A 548 -10.12 53.62 -0.65
CA ARG A 548 -9.32 54.80 -1.02
C ARG A 548 -10.19 56.06 -1.13
N ALA A 549 -11.38 55.96 -1.70
CA ALA A 549 -12.32 57.09 -1.80
C ALA A 549 -12.84 57.52 -0.42
N ALA A 550 -13.19 56.57 0.44
CA ALA A 550 -13.61 56.84 1.83
C ALA A 550 -12.49 57.48 2.64
N LEU A 551 -11.26 56.98 2.54
CA LEU A 551 -10.08 57.54 3.20
C LEU A 551 -9.82 58.98 2.74
N ARG A 552 -9.89 59.25 1.43
CA ARG A 552 -9.73 60.61 0.87
C ARG A 552 -10.81 61.56 1.40
N ARG A 553 -12.07 61.14 1.46
CA ARG A 553 -13.17 61.93 2.03
C ARG A 553 -12.98 62.17 3.52
N GLY A 554 -12.59 61.14 4.28
CA GLY A 554 -12.31 61.25 5.72
C GLY A 554 -11.16 62.22 6.01
N LEU A 555 -10.08 62.15 5.24
CA LEU A 555 -8.95 63.08 5.32
C LEU A 555 -9.36 64.51 4.98
N ALA A 556 -10.11 64.71 3.90
CA ALA A 556 -10.62 66.03 3.51
C ALA A 556 -11.51 66.63 4.60
N PHE A 557 -12.40 65.83 5.20
CA PHE A 557 -13.25 66.23 6.31
C PHE A 557 -12.44 66.61 7.57
N ALA A 558 -11.43 65.81 7.92
CA ALA A 558 -10.54 66.09 9.05
C ALA A 558 -9.74 67.39 8.86
N VAL A 559 -9.24 67.65 7.65
CA VAL A 559 -8.55 68.90 7.29
C VAL A 559 -9.51 70.08 7.36
N GLY A 560 -10.74 69.94 6.84
CA GLY A 560 -11.78 70.97 6.92
C GLY A 560 -12.11 71.37 8.36
N ARG A 561 -12.33 70.39 9.25
CA ARG A 561 -12.56 70.65 10.68
C ARG A 561 -11.39 71.35 11.38
N ARG A 562 -10.15 71.05 10.99
CA ARG A 562 -8.97 71.75 11.54
C ARG A 562 -8.92 73.21 11.12
N LYS A 563 -9.35 73.54 9.90
CA LYS A 563 -9.47 74.94 9.46
C LYS A 563 -10.56 75.68 10.23
N GLN A 564 -11.73 75.06 10.42
CA GLN A 564 -12.86 75.67 11.13
C GLN A 564 -12.62 75.87 12.63
N LYS A 565 -11.74 75.08 13.27
CA LYS A 565 -11.29 75.32 14.66
C LYS A 565 -10.24 76.42 14.81
N ARG A 566 -9.62 76.87 13.71
CA ARG A 566 -8.56 77.91 13.72
C ARG A 566 -9.09 79.30 13.32
N SER A 567 -10.21 79.37 12.62
CA SER A 567 -11.06 80.56 12.48
C SER A 567 -11.94 80.69 13.71
#